data_AF-A0A937S1H8-F1
#
_entry.id   AF-A0A937S1H8-F1
#
_cell.length_a   1.000
_cell.length_b   1.000
_cell.length_c   1.000
_cell.angle_alpha   90.00
_cell.angle_beta   90.00
_cell.angle_gamma   90.00
#
_symmetry.space_group_name_H-M   'P 1'
#
loop_
_entity.id
_entity.type
_entity.pdbx_description
1 polymer ?
#
loop_
_entity_poly.entity_id
_entity_poly.type
_entity_poly.pdbx_seq_one_letter_code
_entity_poly.pdbx_strand_id
1 'polypeptide(L)' 'MATAAADKLPEAAEAIMDLHAIRRIVTLEEVAATVCFLAGSDTGYISGNVVDVAGEFQI' A
#
# COMPACT_ATOMS: atom_id res chain seq x y z
N MET A 1 -7.14 5.33 0.80
CA MET A 1 -7.77 5.17 2.13
C MET A 1 -6.74 5.26 3.27
N ALA A 2 -5.57 4.60 3.21
CA ALA A 2 -4.55 4.66 4.28
C ALA A 2 -3.80 6.01 4.40
N THR A 3 -3.43 6.67 3.29
CA THR A 3 -2.69 7.97 3.34
C THR A 3 -3.46 9.07 4.10
N ALA A 4 -4.80 9.11 4.02
CA ALA A 4 -5.61 10.12 4.72
C ALA A 4 -5.80 9.85 6.23
N ALA A 5 -5.40 8.65 6.70
CA ALA A 5 -5.49 8.26 8.10
C ALA A 5 -4.19 8.51 8.89
N ALA A 6 -3.07 8.74 8.19
CA ALA A 6 -1.76 8.96 8.82
C ALA A 6 -1.77 10.11 9.84
N ASP A 7 -2.43 11.23 9.49
CA ASP A 7 -2.55 12.39 10.37
C ASP A 7 -3.53 12.19 11.54
N LYS A 8 -4.32 11.11 11.53
CA LYS A 8 -5.40 10.85 12.51
C LYS A 8 -5.06 9.80 13.55
N LEU A 9 -3.85 9.23 13.52
CA LEU A 9 -3.48 8.08 14.36
C LEU A 9 -2.32 8.37 15.33
N PRO A 10 -2.27 9.49 16.07
CA PRO A 10 -1.09 9.82 16.89
C PRO A 10 -0.82 8.80 18.01
N GLU A 11 -1.84 8.20 18.62
CA GLU A 11 -1.66 7.25 19.74
C GLU A 11 -1.36 5.81 19.29
N ALA A 12 -1.81 5.43 18.09
CA ALA A 12 -1.60 4.10 17.53
C ALA A 12 -0.57 4.08 16.38
N ALA A 13 -0.01 5.24 16.02
CA ALA A 13 0.91 5.40 14.90
C ALA A 13 2.04 4.38 14.99
N GLU A 14 2.68 4.29 16.16
CA GLU A 14 3.86 3.43 16.27
C GLU A 14 3.54 1.95 16.32
N ALA A 15 2.44 1.56 16.97
CA ALA A 15 1.95 0.19 16.90
C ALA A 15 1.57 -0.22 15.47
N ILE A 16 1.07 0.72 14.66
CA ILE A 16 0.76 0.48 13.25
C ILE A 16 2.05 0.42 12.41
N MET A 17 3.05 1.25 12.70
CA MET A 17 4.35 1.18 12.01
C MET A 17 5.10 -0.11 12.30
N ASP A 18 4.97 -0.68 13.50
CA ASP A 18 5.53 -2.00 13.83
C ASP A 18 4.91 -3.13 13.00
N LEU A 19 3.68 -2.94 12.53
CA LEU A 19 3.01 -3.88 11.63
C LEU A 19 3.40 -3.69 10.15
N HIS A 20 4.09 -2.59 9.81
CA HIS A 20 4.62 -2.37 8.47
C HIS A 20 6.12 -2.74 8.46
N ALA A 21 6.52 -3.78 7.75
CA ALA A 21 7.94 -4.12 7.64
C ALA A 21 8.79 -2.98 7.06
N ILE A 22 8.19 -2.19 6.16
CA ILE A 22 8.81 -1.02 5.52
C ILE A 22 8.84 0.20 6.47
N ARG A 23 8.10 0.17 7.58
CA ARG A 23 8.01 1.23 8.61
C ARG A 23 7.72 2.63 8.06
N ARG A 24 6.89 2.69 7.01
CA ARG A 24 6.49 3.94 6.36
C ARG A 24 5.09 3.81 5.77
N ILE A 25 4.32 4.89 5.86
CA ILE A 25 3.05 5.00 5.16
C ILE A 25 3.28 5.17 3.65
N VAL A 26 2.64 4.29 2.88
CA VAL A 26 2.60 4.35 1.42
C VAL A 26 1.93 5.64 0.94
N THR A 27 2.51 6.27 -0.09
CA THR A 27 1.89 7.44 -0.73
C THR A 27 0.86 7.03 -1.78
N LEU A 28 -0.01 7.96 -2.20
CA LEU A 28 -0.98 7.68 -3.26
C LEU A 28 -0.30 7.40 -4.60
N GLU A 29 0.83 8.05 -4.87
CA GLU A 29 1.60 7.91 -6.10
C GLU A 29 2.19 6.51 -6.22
N GLU A 30 2.61 5.89 -5.11
CA GLU A 30 3.15 4.53 -5.10
C GLU A 30 2.07 3.49 -5.42
N VAL A 31 0.87 3.68 -4.86
CA VAL A 31 -0.29 2.83 -5.20
C VAL A 31 -0.70 3.05 -6.66
N ALA A 32 -0.78 4.31 -7.10
CA ALA A 32 -1.16 4.65 -8.47
C ALA A 32 -0.16 4.11 -9.49
N ALA A 33 1.14 4.18 -9.21
CA ALA A 33 2.19 3.62 -10.06
C ALA A 33 2.01 2.10 -10.24
N THR A 34 1.67 1.38 -9.16
CA THR A 34 1.39 -0.06 -9.22
C THR A 34 0.17 -0.36 -10.09
N VAL A 35 -0.91 0.41 -9.94
CA VAL A 35 -2.11 0.26 -10.78
C VAL A 35 -1.81 0.55 -12.24
N CYS A 36 -1.09 1.64 -12.55
CA CYS A 36 -0.70 1.99 -13.91
C CYS A 36 0.20 0.93 -14.55
N PHE A 37 1.11 0.33 -13.78
CA PHE A 37 1.92 -0.79 -14.25
C PHE A 37 1.06 -2.01 -14.58
N LEU A 38 0.13 -2.40 -13.70
CA LEU A 38 -0.78 -3.53 -13.92
C LEU A 38 -1.76 -3.31 -15.08
N ALA A 39 -2.12 -2.05 -15.37
CA ALA A 39 -2.93 -1.68 -16.53
C ALA A 39 -2.11 -1.52 -17.82
N GLY A 40 -0.78 -1.63 -17.75
CA GLY A 40 0.13 -1.48 -18.87
C GLY A 40 0.17 -2.70 -19.80
N SER A 41 0.91 -2.57 -20.90
CA SER A 41 1.07 -3.66 -21.89
C SER A 41 1.86 -4.86 -21.36
N ASP A 42 2.71 -4.64 -20.37
CA ASP A 42 3.72 -5.61 -19.93
C ASP A 42 3.13 -6.69 -19.01
N THR A 43 1.90 -6.49 -18.53
CA THR A 43 1.23 -7.33 -17.53
C THR A 43 0.08 -8.15 -18.11
N GLY A 44 0.03 -8.32 -19.44
CA GLY A 44 -1.08 -8.97 -20.16
C GLY A 44 -1.38 -10.44 -19.79
N TYR A 45 -0.50 -11.10 -19.01
CA TYR A 45 -0.70 -12.46 -18.51
C TYR A 45 -0.98 -12.52 -16.99
N ILE A 46 -1.17 -11.38 -16.34
CA ILE A 46 -1.49 -11.27 -14.91
C ILE A 46 -2.98 -10.98 -14.78
N SER A 47 -3.75 -11.94 -14.28
CA SER A 47 -5.20 -11.80 -14.07
C SER A 47 -5.69 -12.68 -12.92
N GLY A 48 -6.83 -12.31 -12.31
CA GLY A 48 -7.47 -13.06 -11.24
C GLY A 48 -6.79 -12.99 -9.86
N ASN A 49 -5.77 -12.13 -9.71
CA ASN A 49 -5.03 -11.98 -8.46
C ASN A 49 -5.45 -10.72 -7.71
N VAL A 50 -5.36 -10.77 -6.39
CA VAL A 50 -5.42 -9.59 -5.52
C VAL A 50 -3.98 -9.25 -5.15
N VAL A 51 -3.55 -8.04 -5.48
CA VAL A 51 -2.22 -7.53 -5.15
C VAL A 51 -2.37 -6.54 -4.01
N ASP A 52 -1.78 -6.88 -2.86
CA ASP A 52 -1.76 -5.98 -1.72
C ASP A 52 -0.57 -5.01 -1.80
N VAL A 53 -0.84 -3.72 -1.58
CA VAL A 53 0.15 -2.62 -1.66
C VAL A 53 0.14 -1.88 -0.32
N ALA A 54 0.47 -2.62 0.75
CA ALA A 54 0.34 -2.15 2.12
C ALA A 54 1.65 -2.18 2.93
N GLY A 55 2.81 -2.35 2.29
CA GLY A 55 4.09 -2.39 2.99
C GLY A 55 4.21 -3.53 4.01
N GLU A 56 3.62 -4.69 3.65
CA GLU A 56 3.47 -5.89 4.47
C GLU A 56 2.56 -5.76 5.70
N PHE A 57 1.72 -4.74 5.74
CA PHE A 57 0.64 -4.66 6.71
C PHE A 57 -0.48 -5.65 6.35
N GLN A 58 -0.48 -6.82 7.01
CA GLN A 58 -1.49 -7.85 6.81
C GLN A 58 -2.22 -8.11 8.14
N ILE A 59 -3.49 -7.69 8.21
CA ILE A 59 -4.44 -8.01 9.30
C ILE A 59 -5.75 -8.55 8.73
#